data_AF-A0A7C7R2X8-F1
#
_entry.id   AF-A0A7C7R2X8-F1
#
_cell.length_a   1.000
_cell.length_b   1.000
_cell.length_c   1.000
_cell.angle_alpha   90.00
_cell.angle_beta   90.00
_cell.angle_gamma   90.00
#
_symmetry.space_group_name_H-M   'P 1'
#
loop_
_entity.id
_entity.type
_entity.pdbx_description
1 polymer ?
#
loop_
_entity_poly.entity_id
_entity_poly.type
_entity_poly.pdbx_seq_one_letter_code
_entity_poly.pdbx_strand_id
1 'polypeptide(L)'
;AVPPFNPFLDLQQYARLMSQAERAGIFTVGGGVPRNWAQQVGPYVDLINQRLGIRTEPPRFHYGVRICPEPVHWGGLSGCTYSEGVSWGKFQPIEEGGRYAEVYCDATAVWPLLMKAVFEHLDGNRP
;
A
#
# COMPACT_ATOMS: atom_id res chain seq x y z
N ALA A 1 16.74 2.00 -28.54
CA ALA A 1 16.11 0.67 -28.56
C ALA A 1 15.36 0.46 -27.25
N VAL A 2 14.23 -0.25 -27.24
CA VAL A 2 13.54 -0.62 -26.00
C VAL A 2 14.41 -1.63 -25.26
N PRO A 3 14.67 -1.47 -23.95
CA PRO A 3 15.51 -2.41 -23.23
C PRO A 3 14.84 -3.79 -23.12
N PRO A 4 15.61 -4.89 -23.08
CA PRO A 4 15.07 -6.26 -22.97
C PRO A 4 14.30 -6.48 -21.66
N PHE A 5 14.64 -5.73 -20.61
CA PHE A 5 13.85 -5.61 -19.39
C PHE A 5 13.41 -4.16 -19.21
N ASN A 6 12.09 -3.94 -19.18
CA ASN A 6 11.51 -2.62 -19.00
C ASN A 6 10.55 -2.60 -17.79
N PRO A 7 11.00 -2.14 -16.60
CA PRO A 7 10.18 -2.14 -15.38
C PRO A 7 8.97 -1.19 -15.48
N PHE A 8 8.96 -0.28 -16.44
CA PHE A 8 7.83 0.62 -16.64
C PHE A 8 6.60 -0.08 -17.20
N LEU A 9 6.73 -1.27 -17.81
CA LEU A 9 5.57 -2.05 -18.23
C LEU A 9 4.78 -2.53 -17.01
N ASP A 10 5.46 -3.06 -16.00
CA ASP A 10 4.84 -3.50 -14.74
C ASP A 10 4.24 -2.32 -13.97
N LEU A 11 4.97 -1.20 -13.88
CA LEU A 11 4.47 0.01 -13.22
C LEU A 11 3.20 0.52 -13.90
N GLN A 12 3.18 0.58 -15.24
CA GLN A 12 2.00 1.03 -15.98
C GLN A 12 0.82 0.08 -15.83
N GLN A 13 1.06 -1.23 -15.87
CA GLN A 13 0.01 -2.22 -15.62
C GLN A 13 -0.56 -2.08 -14.21
N TYR A 14 0.31 -1.96 -13.21
CA TYR A 14 -0.10 -1.79 -11.82
C TYR A 14 -0.88 -0.49 -11.61
N ALA A 15 -0.43 0.62 -12.22
CA ALA A 15 -1.14 1.89 -12.17
C ALA A 15 -2.54 1.79 -12.77
N ARG A 16 -2.71 1.10 -13.91
CA ARG A 16 -4.03 0.88 -14.52
C ARG A 16 -4.96 0.07 -13.61
N LEU A 17 -4.45 -1.00 -12.99
CA LEU A 17 -5.23 -1.80 -12.04
C LEU A 17 -5.68 -0.98 -10.83
N MET A 18 -4.77 -0.21 -10.25
CA MET A 18 -5.07 0.67 -9.11
C MET A 18 -6.07 1.78 -9.46
N SER A 19 -5.95 2.38 -10.65
CA SER A 19 -6.88 3.42 -11.11
C SER A 19 -8.29 2.92 -11.44
N GLN A 20 -8.45 1.61 -11.68
CA GLN A 20 -9.76 0.99 -11.92
C GLN A 20 -10.43 0.47 -10.65
N ALA A 21 -9.69 0.35 -9.55
CA ALA A 21 -10.23 -0.14 -8.29
C ALA A 21 -11.09 0.94 -7.61
N GLU A 22 -12.32 0.60 -7.24
CA GLU A 22 -13.19 1.49 -6.45
C GLU A 22 -12.59 1.76 -5.06
N ARG A 23 -12.02 0.71 -4.44
CA ARG A 23 -11.29 0.79 -3.18
C ARG A 23 -10.04 -0.06 -3.24
N ALA A 24 -8.97 0.47 -2.70
CA ALA A 24 -7.69 -0.23 -2.58
C ALA A 24 -7.34 -0.48 -1.11
N GLY A 25 -6.89 -1.69 -0.81
CA GLY A 25 -6.31 -2.07 0.47
C GLY A 25 -4.89 -2.57 0.29
N ILE A 26 -4.01 -2.29 1.25
CA ILE A 26 -2.64 -2.83 1.27
C ILE A 26 -2.44 -3.63 2.55
N PHE A 27 -1.96 -4.86 2.37
CA PHE A 27 -1.53 -5.73 3.46
C PHE A 27 -0.03 -6.03 3.27
N THR A 28 0.80 -5.59 4.21
CA THR A 28 2.28 -5.71 4.11
C THR A 28 2.87 -6.49 5.27
N VAL A 29 3.74 -7.45 4.93
CA VAL A 29 4.61 -8.17 5.87
C VAL A 29 6.04 -7.69 5.65
N GLY A 30 6.65 -7.13 6.68
CA GLY A 30 7.94 -6.46 6.60
C GLY A 30 7.85 -5.08 5.95
N GLY A 31 8.91 -4.67 5.26
CA GLY A 31 9.04 -3.36 4.63
C GLY A 31 9.92 -3.37 3.39
N GLY A 32 10.86 -2.43 3.30
CA GLY A 32 11.79 -2.32 2.17
C GLY A 32 11.12 -2.06 0.82
N VAL A 33 11.76 -2.56 -0.25
CA VAL A 33 11.32 -2.34 -1.64
C VAL A 33 9.89 -2.84 -1.89
N PRO A 34 9.47 -4.03 -1.43
CA PRO A 34 8.09 -4.49 -1.66
C PRO A 34 7.03 -3.52 -1.13
N ARG A 35 7.24 -2.96 0.08
CA ARG A 35 6.32 -1.96 0.65
C ARG A 35 6.29 -0.68 -0.17
N ASN A 36 7.45 -0.13 -0.53
CA ASN A 36 7.49 1.13 -1.29
C ASN A 36 6.93 0.96 -2.70
N TRP A 37 7.31 -0.11 -3.39
CA TRP A 37 6.90 -0.36 -4.77
C TRP A 37 5.39 -0.52 -4.89
N ALA A 38 4.75 -1.19 -3.92
CA ALA A 38 3.29 -1.28 -3.84
C ALA A 38 2.62 0.09 -3.65
N GLN A 39 3.30 1.08 -3.07
CA GLN A 39 2.74 2.38 -2.73
C GLN A 39 2.99 3.50 -3.74
N GLN A 40 3.78 3.26 -4.80
CA GLN A 40 4.29 4.33 -5.67
C GLN A 40 3.26 4.92 -6.64
N VAL A 41 2.08 4.33 -6.80
CA VAL A 41 1.12 4.70 -7.86
C VAL A 41 0.55 6.11 -7.66
N GLY A 42 0.19 6.50 -6.44
CA GLY A 42 -0.30 7.86 -6.16
C GLY A 42 0.69 8.94 -6.62
N PRO A 43 1.92 8.96 -6.08
CA PRO A 43 2.98 9.88 -6.52
C PRO A 43 3.32 9.78 -8.02
N TYR A 44 3.24 8.57 -8.60
CA TYR A 44 3.45 8.37 -10.03
C TYR A 44 2.39 9.09 -10.87
N VAL A 45 1.10 8.98 -10.50
CA VAL A 45 0.01 9.68 -11.18
C VAL A 45 0.11 11.19 -11.00
N ASP A 46 0.45 11.68 -9.80
CA ASP A 46 0.71 13.10 -9.55
C ASP A 46 1.81 13.65 -10.46
N LEU A 47 2.93 12.93 -10.59
CA LEU A 47 4.02 13.32 -11.46
C LEU A 47 3.59 13.36 -12.94
N ILE A 48 2.83 12.36 -13.39
CA ILE A 48 2.33 12.34 -14.78
C ILE A 48 1.38 13.51 -15.03
N ASN A 49 0.44 13.77 -14.10
CA ASN A 49 -0.48 14.91 -14.18
C ASN A 49 0.31 16.21 -14.35
N GLN A 50 1.32 16.43 -13.51
CA GLN A 50 2.18 17.61 -13.57
C GLN A 50 2.96 17.71 -14.90
N ARG A 51 3.52 16.61 -15.37
CA ARG A 51 4.41 16.60 -16.55
C ARG A 51 3.68 16.66 -17.88
N LEU A 52 2.49 16.07 -17.96
CA LEU A 52 1.72 15.96 -19.21
C LEU A 52 0.53 16.92 -19.25
N GLY A 53 0.27 17.68 -18.18
CA GLY A 53 -0.89 18.57 -18.10
C GLY A 53 -2.24 17.83 -18.08
N ILE A 54 -2.23 16.55 -17.71
CA ILE A 54 -3.45 15.76 -17.57
C ILE A 54 -3.99 15.87 -16.14
N ARG A 55 -5.27 15.51 -15.96
CA ARG A 55 -5.96 15.59 -14.68
C ARG A 55 -6.65 14.27 -14.39
N THR A 56 -5.93 13.37 -13.72
CA THR A 56 -6.44 12.08 -13.24
C THR A 56 -6.36 12.06 -11.72
N GLU A 57 -7.42 11.65 -11.03
CA GLU A 57 -7.36 11.49 -9.57
C GLU A 57 -6.34 10.39 -9.20
N PRO A 58 -5.32 10.69 -8.37
CA PRO A 58 -4.36 9.68 -7.94
C PRO A 58 -5.04 8.63 -7.05
N PRO A 59 -4.86 7.32 -7.33
CA PRO A 59 -5.45 6.28 -6.50
C PRO A 59 -4.76 6.23 -5.13
N ARG A 60 -5.56 6.08 -4.07
CA ARG A 60 -5.12 6.02 -2.67
C ARG A 60 -5.57 4.73 -2.01
N PHE A 61 -4.75 4.20 -1.11
CA PHE A 61 -5.16 3.10 -0.25
C PHE A 61 -6.13 3.60 0.82
N HIS A 62 -7.30 2.96 0.90
CA HIS A 62 -8.34 3.22 1.89
C HIS A 62 -8.12 2.37 3.16
N TYR A 63 -7.53 1.19 2.97
CA TYR A 63 -7.25 0.24 4.04
C TYR A 63 -5.76 -0.11 4.06
N GLY A 64 -5.19 -0.20 5.25
CA GLY A 64 -3.79 -0.58 5.43
C GLY A 64 -3.59 -1.44 6.66
N VAL A 65 -2.92 -2.57 6.49
CA VAL A 65 -2.45 -3.41 7.60
C VAL A 65 -0.98 -3.73 7.40
N ARG A 66 -0.15 -3.48 8.42
CA ARG A 66 1.28 -3.75 8.38
C ARG A 66 1.71 -4.61 9.55
N ILE A 67 2.54 -5.62 9.27
CA ILE A 67 3.28 -6.38 10.27
C ILE A 67 4.77 -6.11 10.02
N CYS A 68 5.40 -5.30 10.87
CA CYS A 68 6.80 -4.96 10.70
C CYS A 68 7.41 -4.56 12.06
N PRO A 69 8.54 -5.16 12.47
CA PRO A 69 9.17 -4.83 13.74
C PRO A 69 10.00 -3.53 13.68
N GLU A 70 10.27 -2.98 12.49
CA GLU A 70 11.15 -1.81 12.34
C GLU A 70 10.50 -0.57 13.01
N PRO A 71 11.17 0.07 13.99
CA PRO A 71 10.58 1.19 14.68
C PRO A 71 10.71 2.50 13.91
N VAL A 72 9.75 3.40 14.11
CA VAL A 72 9.61 4.67 13.38
C VAL A 72 10.84 5.58 13.51
N HIS A 73 11.49 5.62 14.69
CA HIS A 73 12.58 6.57 14.98
C HIS A 73 13.86 6.33 14.17
N TRP A 74 13.98 5.20 13.48
CA TRP A 74 15.09 4.97 12.54
C TRP A 74 14.96 5.79 11.25
N GLY A 75 13.78 6.37 10.98
CA GLY A 75 13.51 7.15 9.77
C GLY A 75 13.53 6.29 8.49
N GLY A 76 13.49 4.97 8.63
CA GLY A 76 13.46 4.04 7.51
C GLY A 76 12.07 3.91 6.90
N LEU A 77 12.02 3.65 5.59
CA LEU A 77 10.76 3.44 4.88
C LEU A 77 10.00 2.22 5.40
N SER A 78 10.65 1.17 5.91
CA SER A 78 9.90 0.03 6.46
C SER A 78 9.14 0.43 7.73
N GLY A 79 9.77 1.26 8.57
CA GLY A 79 9.22 1.77 9.82
C GLY A 79 8.20 2.90 9.66
N CYS A 80 8.12 3.59 8.52
CA CYS A 80 7.26 4.77 8.40
C CYS A 80 5.77 4.51 8.66
N THR A 81 5.09 5.45 9.31
CA THR A 81 3.67 5.29 9.71
C THR A 81 2.72 5.46 8.52
N TYR A 82 1.48 4.99 8.64
CA TYR A 82 0.44 5.32 7.65
C TYR A 82 0.14 6.83 7.58
N SER A 83 0.29 7.56 8.69
CA SER A 83 0.18 9.03 8.70
C SER A 83 1.24 9.68 7.81
N GLU A 84 2.48 9.20 7.87
CA GLU A 84 3.51 9.61 6.90
C GLU A 84 3.07 9.24 5.48
N GLY A 85 2.56 8.03 5.25
CA GLY A 85 2.04 7.63 3.94
C GLY A 85 0.94 8.57 3.38
N VAL A 86 0.08 9.14 4.23
CA VAL A 86 -0.93 10.13 3.83
C VAL A 86 -0.27 11.42 3.31
N SER A 87 0.80 11.90 3.95
CA SER A 87 1.50 13.13 3.52
C SER A 87 2.13 13.01 2.12
N TRP A 88 2.47 11.78 1.71
CA TRP A 88 2.95 11.46 0.36
C TRP A 88 1.85 11.21 -0.66
N GLY A 89 0.58 11.33 -0.28
CA GLY A 89 -0.55 11.05 -1.16
C GLY A 89 -0.77 9.56 -1.46
N LYS A 90 -0.17 8.66 -0.68
CA LYS A 90 -0.29 7.19 -0.89
C LYS A 90 -1.56 6.62 -0.26
N PHE A 91 -2.04 7.25 0.80
CA PHE A 91 -3.13 6.77 1.64
C PHE A 91 -4.23 7.82 1.78
N GLN A 92 -5.46 7.35 2.01
CA GLN A 92 -6.61 8.18 2.31
C GLN A 92 -6.48 8.77 3.73
N PRO A 93 -6.72 10.06 3.97
CA PRO A 93 -6.74 10.59 5.34
C PRO A 93 -7.77 9.86 6.23
N ILE A 94 -7.51 9.77 7.54
CA ILE A 94 -8.41 9.06 8.47
C ILE A 94 -9.76 9.80 8.58
N GLU A 95 -9.69 11.12 8.60
CA GLU A 95 -10.82 12.06 8.57
C GLU A 95 -11.68 11.91 7.31
N GLU A 96 -11.13 11.35 6.23
CA GLU A 96 -11.82 11.07 4.97
C GLU A 96 -12.11 9.56 4.79
N GLY A 97 -12.05 8.77 5.87
CA GLY A 97 -12.46 7.36 5.88
C GLY A 97 -11.33 6.33 5.75
N GLY A 98 -10.06 6.75 5.77
CA GLY A 98 -8.91 5.85 5.83
C GLY A 98 -8.88 5.00 7.10
N ARG A 99 -8.55 3.70 6.98
CA ARG A 99 -8.53 2.74 8.10
C ARG A 99 -7.25 1.93 8.13
N TYR A 100 -6.48 2.09 9.20
CA TYR A 100 -5.11 1.58 9.29
C TYR A 100 -4.84 0.81 10.59
N ALA A 101 -4.03 -0.24 10.50
CA ALA A 101 -3.53 -0.98 11.66
C ALA A 101 -2.06 -1.38 11.48
N GLU A 102 -1.27 -1.25 12.55
CA GLU A 102 0.15 -1.58 12.57
C GLU A 102 0.45 -2.56 13.71
N VAL A 103 1.17 -3.63 13.37
CA VAL A 103 1.62 -4.67 14.31
C VAL A 103 3.14 -4.66 14.34
N TYR A 104 3.68 -4.14 15.44
CA TYR A 104 5.12 -4.03 15.68
C TYR A 104 5.68 -5.36 16.21
N CYS A 105 5.67 -6.39 15.37
CA CYS A 105 6.09 -7.74 15.74
C CYS A 105 6.76 -8.48 14.58
N ASP A 106 7.49 -9.54 14.91
CA ASP A 106 7.97 -10.50 13.92
C ASP A 106 6.79 -11.22 13.28
N ALA A 107 6.78 -11.29 11.95
CA ALA A 107 5.68 -11.87 11.19
C ALA A 107 5.43 -13.33 11.55
N THR A 108 6.47 -14.11 11.82
CA THR A 108 6.35 -15.54 12.14
C THR A 108 5.55 -15.80 13.41
N ALA A 109 5.56 -14.85 14.35
CA ALA A 109 4.83 -14.96 15.62
C ALA A 109 3.33 -14.62 15.47
N VAL A 110 2.98 -13.63 14.64
CA VAL A 110 1.62 -13.06 14.60
C VAL A 110 0.84 -13.35 13.32
N TRP A 111 1.53 -13.56 12.20
CA TRP A 111 0.88 -13.75 10.90
C TRP A 111 0.00 -15.01 10.84
N PRO A 112 0.44 -16.18 11.35
CA PRO A 112 -0.42 -17.37 11.36
C PRO A 112 -1.70 -17.18 12.18
N LEU A 113 -1.62 -16.46 13.30
CA LEU A 113 -2.77 -16.17 14.17
C LEU A 113 -3.77 -15.25 13.47
N LEU A 114 -3.28 -14.18 12.83
CA LEU A 114 -4.11 -13.26 12.07
C LEU A 114 -4.83 -13.98 10.92
N MET A 115 -4.11 -14.81 10.16
CA MET A 115 -4.71 -15.58 9.05
C MET A 115 -5.73 -16.60 9.53
N LYS A 116 -5.47 -17.31 10.63
CA LYS A 116 -6.43 -18.23 11.23
C LYS A 116 -7.73 -17.50 11.61
N ALA A 117 -7.64 -16.36 12.28
CA ALA A 117 -8.81 -15.56 12.67
C ALA A 117 -9.59 -15.03 11.45
N VAL A 118 -8.89 -14.57 10.40
CA VAL A 118 -9.52 -14.13 9.15
C VAL A 118 -10.27 -15.28 8.48
N PHE A 119 -9.66 -16.46 8.36
CA PHE A 119 -10.31 -17.61 7.76
C PHE A 119 -11.52 -18.08 8.56
N GLU A 120 -11.43 -18.15 9.88
CA GLU A 120 -12.59 -18.47 10.74
C GLU A 120 -13.72 -17.47 10.59
N HIS A 121 -13.41 -16.17 10.52
CA HIS A 121 -14.40 -15.14 10.31
C HIS A 121 -15.07 -15.25 8.93
N LEU A 122 -14.30 -15.53 7.87
CA LEU A 122 -14.82 -15.68 6.52
C LEU A 122 -15.66 -16.95 6.39
N ASP A 123 -15.24 -18.06 7.01
CA ASP A 123 -15.94 -19.34 6.93
C ASP A 123 -17.23 -19.34 7.77
N GLY A 124 -17.21 -18.72 8.96
CA GLY A 124 -18.40 -18.57 9.80
C GLY A 124 -19.45 -17.61 9.23
N ASN A 125 -19.05 -16.74 8.29
CA ASN A 125 -19.93 -15.81 7.60
C ASN A 125 -20.33 -16.28 6.19
N ARG A 126 -19.98 -17.51 5.79
CA ARG A 126 -20.55 -18.10 4.57
C ARG A 126 -22.02 -18.47 4.83
N PRO A 127 -22.96 -18.05 3.97
CA PRO A 127 -24.36 -18.46 4.08
C PRO A 127 -24.53 -19.97 3.92
#